data_AF-A0A9W8TC61-F1
#
_entry.id   AF-A0A9W8TC61-F1
#
_cell.length_a   1.000
_cell.length_b   1.000
_cell.length_c   1.000
_cell.angle_alpha   90.00
_cell.angle_beta   90.00
_cell.angle_gamma   90.00
#
_symmetry.space_group_name_H-M   'P 1'
#
loop_
_entity.id
_entity.type
_entity.pdbx_description
1 polymer ?
#
loop_
_entity_poly.entity_id
_entity_poly.type
_entity_poly.pdbx_seq_one_letter_code
_entity_poly.pdbx_strand_id
1 'polypeptide(L)'
;MPHAQTAPKTPSVKFEVTKLRVSYPDEPLEELYQRYITEGYVFMKGLLPREDVLAAREAYFTSMAPSRVLKPGTKTVDVSLTTLPTQLIIQESELTASRTRAQVERSWYSGPEDGSVRGFCNHPALKDFVARLTGWGDATLAVRRTLLRNNTPGNKAIGVHYDQSFMRYGEPTPMTAWVPM
;
A
#
# COMPACT_ATOMS: atom_id res chain seq x y z
N MET A 1 -28.50 -37.57 37.27
CA MET A 1 -28.00 -36.24 36.86
C MET A 1 -26.87 -36.46 35.85
N PRO A 2 -26.95 -35.93 34.62
CA PRO A 2 -25.94 -36.16 33.60
C PRO A 2 -24.70 -35.29 33.85
N HIS A 3 -23.51 -35.87 33.68
CA HIS A 3 -22.25 -35.14 33.67
C HIS A 3 -22.17 -34.26 32.42
N ALA A 4 -22.15 -32.94 32.61
CA ALA A 4 -21.86 -31.99 31.53
C ALA A 4 -20.38 -32.14 31.13
N GLN A 5 -20.12 -32.69 29.94
CA GLN A 5 -18.81 -32.59 29.30
C GLN A 5 -18.59 -31.12 28.93
N THR A 6 -17.53 -30.54 29.47
CA THR A 6 -17.07 -29.21 29.08
C THR A 6 -16.52 -29.28 27.66
N ALA A 7 -17.02 -28.41 26.78
CA ALA A 7 -16.54 -28.31 25.41
C ALA A 7 -15.02 -28.05 25.39
N PRO A 8 -14.27 -28.64 24.44
CA PRO A 8 -12.83 -28.41 24.33
C PRO A 8 -12.57 -26.92 24.11
N LYS A 9 -11.74 -26.33 24.98
CA LYS A 9 -11.28 -24.94 24.82
C LYS A 9 -10.54 -24.83 23.50
N THR A 10 -11.02 -23.95 22.61
CA THR A 10 -10.30 -23.57 21.39
C THR A 10 -8.87 -23.18 21.76
N PRO A 11 -7.83 -23.76 21.15
CA PRO A 11 -6.46 -23.41 21.49
C PRO A 11 -6.25 -21.92 21.20
N SER A 12 -5.71 -21.20 22.18
CA SER A 12 -5.29 -19.82 21.99
C SER A 12 -4.09 -19.81 21.06
N VAL A 13 -4.33 -19.46 19.80
CA VAL A 13 -3.24 -19.15 18.87
C VAL A 13 -2.49 -17.95 19.44
N LYS A 14 -1.25 -18.16 19.86
CA LYS A 14 -0.35 -17.06 20.23
C LYS A 14 0.06 -16.38 18.94
N PHE A 15 -0.38 -15.14 18.75
CA PHE A 15 0.15 -14.29 17.69
C PHE A 15 1.51 -13.77 18.15
N GLU A 16 2.58 -14.15 17.44
CA GLU A 16 3.89 -13.54 17.63
C GLU A 16 3.92 -12.23 16.82
N VAL A 17 4.02 -11.11 17.53
CA VAL A 17 4.19 -9.79 16.93
C VAL A 17 5.66 -9.42 17.06
N THR A 18 6.34 -9.33 15.92
CA THR A 18 7.74 -8.91 15.83
C THR A 18 7.86 -7.68 14.94
N LYS A 19 8.87 -6.83 15.21
CA LYS A 19 9.21 -5.70 14.33
C LYS A 19 9.81 -6.21 13.04
N LEU A 20 9.39 -5.65 11.90
CA LEU A 20 10.02 -5.94 10.61
C LEU A 20 11.50 -5.55 10.63
N ARG A 21 12.34 -6.38 10.01
CA ARG A 21 13.77 -6.12 9.86
C ARG A 21 14.00 -4.99 8.86
N VAL A 22 14.54 -3.87 9.34
CA VAL A 22 14.86 -2.71 8.52
C VAL A 22 15.96 -3.06 7.52
N SER A 23 15.77 -2.61 6.28
CA SER A 23 16.71 -2.72 5.16
C SER A 23 16.91 -1.34 4.50
N TYR A 24 18.04 -1.16 3.82
CA TYR A 24 18.38 0.07 3.09
C TYR A 24 18.79 -0.21 1.63
N PRO A 25 18.66 0.76 0.71
CA PRO A 25 18.82 0.52 -0.74
C PRO A 25 20.27 0.31 -1.18
N ASP A 26 21.22 0.63 -0.31
CA ASP A 26 22.67 0.46 -0.47
C ASP A 26 23.17 -0.90 0.03
N GLU A 27 22.33 -1.70 0.68
CA GLU A 27 22.65 -3.10 1.01
C GLU A 27 22.83 -3.95 -0.26
N PRO A 28 23.66 -5.01 -0.22
CA PRO A 28 23.85 -5.90 -1.36
C PRO A 28 22.53 -6.53 -1.83
N LEU A 29 22.23 -6.45 -3.13
CA LEU A 29 20.99 -6.97 -3.71
C LEU A 29 20.82 -8.47 -3.46
N GLU A 30 21.90 -9.25 -3.49
CA GLU A 30 21.85 -10.68 -3.20
C GLU A 30 21.38 -10.94 -1.76
N GLU A 31 21.88 -10.18 -0.78
CA GLU A 31 21.44 -10.33 0.62
C GLU A 31 19.97 -9.93 0.80
N LEU A 32 19.53 -8.87 0.11
CA LEU A 32 18.14 -8.44 0.12
C LEU A 32 17.23 -9.48 -0.55
N TYR A 33 17.67 -10.09 -1.64
CA TYR A 33 16.91 -11.12 -2.34
C TYR A 33 16.85 -12.41 -1.54
N GLN A 34 17.95 -12.85 -0.92
CA GLN A 34 17.94 -13.98 0.01
C GLN A 34 17.00 -13.73 1.19
N ARG A 35 16.99 -12.51 1.75
CA ARG A 35 16.03 -12.10 2.78
C ARG A 35 14.59 -12.18 2.29
N TYR A 36 14.32 -11.70 1.08
CA TYR A 36 12.99 -11.79 0.47
C TYR A 36 12.52 -13.25 0.33
N ILE A 37 13.37 -14.14 -0.18
CA ILE A 37 13.02 -15.55 -0.39
C ILE A 37 12.86 -16.31 0.93
N THR A 38 13.67 -15.99 1.94
CA THR A 38 13.66 -16.69 3.24
C THR A 38 12.61 -16.18 4.22
N GLU A 39 12.40 -14.86 4.28
CA GLU A 39 11.48 -14.20 5.22
C GLU A 39 10.13 -13.85 4.57
N GLY A 40 10.03 -13.86 3.24
CA GLY A 40 8.83 -13.50 2.48
C GLY A 40 8.60 -11.99 2.33
N TYR A 41 9.52 -11.15 2.82
CA TYR A 41 9.43 -9.69 2.73
C TYR A 41 10.81 -9.02 2.79
N VAL A 42 10.86 -7.75 2.37
CA VAL A 42 11.96 -6.82 2.65
C VAL A 42 11.36 -5.49 3.08
N PHE A 43 11.67 -5.03 4.31
CA PHE A 43 11.22 -3.73 4.78
C PHE A 43 12.25 -2.66 4.48
N MET A 44 12.04 -1.94 3.38
CA MET A 44 12.98 -0.98 2.82
C MET A 44 12.73 0.45 3.32
N LYS A 45 13.75 1.12 3.87
CA LYS A 45 13.72 2.55 4.21
C LYS A 45 14.54 3.37 3.22
N GLY A 46 14.08 4.57 2.90
CA GLY A 46 14.85 5.53 2.09
C GLY A 46 14.90 5.21 0.59
N LEU A 47 14.06 4.28 0.10
CA LEU A 47 13.99 3.96 -1.33
C LEU A 47 13.36 5.10 -2.17
N LEU A 48 12.29 5.70 -1.65
CA LEU A 48 11.62 6.82 -2.32
C LEU A 48 12.12 8.15 -1.73
N PRO A 49 12.34 9.18 -2.56
CA PRO A 49 12.65 10.52 -2.09
C PRO A 49 11.56 11.03 -1.14
N ARG A 50 11.95 11.61 -0.01
CA ARG A 50 11.00 12.02 1.04
C ARG A 50 10.06 13.11 0.54
N GLU A 51 10.59 14.04 -0.25
CA GLU A 51 9.88 15.12 -0.89
C GLU A 51 8.75 14.61 -1.80
N ASP A 52 8.99 13.55 -2.57
CA ASP A 52 7.99 12.96 -3.47
C ASP A 52 6.86 12.28 -2.70
N VAL A 53 7.20 11.60 -1.59
CA VAL A 53 6.20 11.02 -0.68
C VAL A 53 5.35 12.11 -0.03
N LEU A 54 5.97 13.20 0.44
CA LEU A 54 5.26 14.32 1.07
C LEU A 54 4.38 15.08 0.07
N ALA A 55 4.82 15.26 -1.18
CA ALA A 55 4.02 15.86 -2.23
C ALA A 55 2.80 15.00 -2.59
N ALA A 56 2.97 13.67 -2.68
CA ALA A 56 1.86 12.73 -2.88
C ALA A 56 0.87 12.76 -1.70
N ARG A 57 1.40 12.81 -0.46
CA ARG A 57 0.59 12.97 0.76
C ARG A 57 -0.23 14.25 0.73
N GLU A 58 0.39 15.38 0.39
CA GLU A 58 -0.29 16.67 0.30
C GLU A 58 -1.37 16.67 -0.78
N ALA A 59 -1.06 16.12 -1.97
CA ALA A 59 -2.02 15.99 -3.06
C ALA A 59 -3.23 15.12 -2.68
N TYR A 60 -2.98 14.00 -1.98
CA TYR A 60 -4.03 13.14 -1.43
C TYR A 60 -4.94 13.89 -0.46
N PHE A 61 -4.38 14.57 0.55
CA PHE A 61 -5.23 15.30 1.50
C PHE A 61 -5.94 16.49 0.87
N THR A 62 -5.32 17.16 -0.11
CA THR A 62 -5.97 18.20 -0.89
C THR A 62 -7.18 17.67 -1.66
N SER A 63 -7.06 16.50 -2.31
CA SER A 63 -8.19 15.87 -3.02
C SER A 63 -9.30 15.40 -2.06
N MET A 64 -8.95 15.11 -0.80
CA MET A 64 -9.90 14.73 0.26
C MET A 64 -10.55 15.92 0.97
N ALA A 65 -10.05 17.15 0.84
CA ALA A 65 -10.61 18.32 1.52
C ALA A 65 -12.13 18.51 1.30
N PRO A 66 -12.69 18.29 0.09
CA PRO A 66 -14.14 18.42 -0.14
C PRO A 66 -15.00 17.35 0.56
N SER A 67 -14.43 16.20 0.96
CA SER A 67 -15.21 15.12 1.59
C SER A 67 -15.53 15.39 3.07
N ARG A 68 -14.95 16.44 3.66
CA ARG A 68 -15.11 16.82 5.09
C ARG A 68 -14.66 15.74 6.08
N VAL A 69 -13.93 14.73 5.63
CA VAL A 69 -13.33 13.71 6.52
C VAL A 69 -12.04 14.20 7.18
N LEU A 70 -11.56 15.38 6.79
CA LEU A 70 -10.38 16.01 7.37
C LEU A 70 -10.76 16.77 8.64
N LYS A 71 -9.84 16.84 9.60
CA LYS A 71 -10.06 17.57 10.85
C LYS A 71 -10.11 19.08 10.53
N PRO A 72 -11.13 19.82 10.96
CA PRO A 72 -11.16 21.26 10.75
C PRO A 72 -9.91 21.95 11.32
N GLY A 73 -9.28 22.83 10.53
CA GLY A 73 -8.13 23.63 10.96
C GLY A 73 -6.74 22.96 10.85
N THR A 74 -6.62 21.76 10.27
CA THR A 74 -5.30 21.14 10.01
C THR A 74 -4.72 21.60 8.67
N LYS A 75 -3.42 21.94 8.64
CA LYS A 75 -2.68 22.12 7.38
C LYS A 75 -2.63 20.79 6.62
N THR A 76 -2.76 20.82 5.29
CA THR A 76 -2.82 19.66 4.38
C THR A 76 -1.71 18.62 4.58
N VAL A 77 -0.54 19.04 5.04
CA VAL A 77 0.62 18.17 5.32
C VAL A 77 0.60 17.50 6.71
N ASP A 78 -0.12 18.05 7.69
CA ASP A 78 -0.21 17.54 9.08
C ASP A 78 -1.52 16.77 9.34
N VAL A 79 -2.24 16.43 8.27
CA VAL A 79 -3.56 15.81 8.41
C VAL A 79 -3.42 14.37 8.91
N SER A 80 -4.09 14.09 10.02
CA SER A 80 -4.56 12.76 10.39
C SER A 80 -6.05 12.70 10.03
N LEU A 81 -6.49 11.57 9.47
CA LEU A 81 -7.91 11.36 9.16
C LEU A 81 -8.72 11.44 10.47
N THR A 82 -9.88 12.10 10.43
CA THR A 82 -10.74 12.18 11.61
C THR A 82 -11.29 10.80 12.00
N THR A 83 -11.80 10.70 13.22
CA THR A 83 -12.45 9.53 13.84
C THR A 83 -13.71 9.05 13.13
N LEU A 84 -14.06 9.59 11.95
CA LEU A 84 -15.17 9.07 11.17
C LEU A 84 -14.75 7.71 10.59
N PRO A 85 -15.50 6.62 10.84
CA PRO A 85 -15.16 5.30 10.33
C PRO A 85 -15.39 5.32 8.82
N THR A 86 -14.34 5.51 8.03
CA THR A 86 -14.45 5.40 6.58
C THR A 86 -13.19 4.74 6.04
N GLN A 87 -13.30 3.43 5.82
CA GLN A 87 -12.38 2.72 4.93
C GLN A 87 -12.79 3.07 3.50
N LEU A 88 -12.02 3.93 2.84
CA LEU A 88 -12.22 4.26 1.44
C LEU A 88 -11.13 3.52 0.64
N ILE A 89 -11.45 2.31 0.18
CA ILE A 89 -10.61 1.66 -0.80
C ILE A 89 -10.89 2.37 -2.13
N ILE A 90 -10.03 3.31 -2.53
CA ILE A 90 -10.17 3.91 -3.86
C ILE A 90 -9.56 2.91 -4.85
N GLN A 91 -10.41 2.08 -5.45
CA GLN A 91 -10.06 1.35 -6.67
C GLN A 91 -10.26 2.27 -7.86
N GLU A 92 -9.37 2.23 -8.85
CA GLU A 92 -9.44 3.05 -10.06
C GLU A 92 -10.82 3.00 -10.76
N SER A 93 -11.56 1.88 -10.61
CA SER A 93 -12.92 1.69 -11.14
C SER A 93 -14.05 2.34 -10.34
N GLU A 94 -13.82 2.80 -9.11
CA GLU A 94 -14.85 3.38 -8.23
C GLU A 94 -14.81 4.92 -8.17
N LEU A 95 -13.88 5.57 -8.88
CA LEU A 95 -13.85 7.04 -9.02
C LEU A 95 -14.96 7.54 -9.97
N THR A 96 -16.21 7.44 -9.55
CA THR A 96 -17.38 8.03 -10.24
C THR A 96 -17.99 9.22 -9.49
N ALA A 97 -17.27 9.79 -8.52
CA ALA A 97 -17.68 11.03 -7.86
C ALA A 97 -17.12 12.26 -8.61
N SER A 98 -17.84 12.74 -9.62
CA SER A 98 -17.51 13.90 -10.48
C SER A 98 -16.24 13.74 -11.34
N ARG A 99 -16.35 13.96 -12.65
CA ARG A 99 -15.24 13.84 -13.62
C ARG A 99 -13.96 14.58 -13.18
N THR A 100 -14.10 15.73 -12.53
CA THR A 100 -12.99 16.55 -12.03
C THR A 100 -12.20 15.90 -10.90
N ARG A 101 -12.85 15.24 -9.93
CA ARG A 101 -12.15 14.59 -8.81
C ARG A 101 -11.39 13.35 -9.29
N ALA A 102 -11.99 12.56 -10.18
CA ALA A 102 -11.33 11.42 -10.80
C ALA A 102 -10.08 11.85 -11.59
N GLN A 103 -10.13 12.99 -12.29
CA GLN A 103 -8.99 13.51 -13.05
C GLN A 103 -7.86 14.04 -12.14
N VAL A 104 -8.18 14.76 -11.06
CA VAL A 104 -7.17 15.25 -10.10
C VAL A 104 -6.49 14.09 -9.38
N GLU A 105 -7.26 13.10 -8.91
CA GLU A 105 -6.73 11.90 -8.27
C GLU A 105 -5.86 11.08 -9.24
N ARG A 106 -6.29 10.93 -10.50
CA ARG A 106 -5.49 10.24 -11.54
C ARG A 106 -4.17 10.94 -11.82
N SER A 107 -4.13 12.28 -11.81
CA SER A 107 -2.94 13.03 -12.26
C SER A 107 -1.73 12.90 -11.32
N TRP A 108 -1.91 13.03 -10.01
CA TRP A 108 -0.79 12.90 -9.07
C TRP A 108 -0.49 11.44 -8.71
N TYR A 109 -1.50 10.57 -8.72
CA TYR A 109 -1.37 9.18 -8.29
C TYR A 109 -0.84 8.28 -9.41
N SER A 110 -1.57 8.13 -10.52
CA SER A 110 -1.17 7.26 -11.65
C SER A 110 -0.56 8.01 -12.83
N GLY A 111 -0.75 9.33 -12.91
CA GLY A 111 -0.35 10.14 -14.05
C GLY A 111 -1.39 10.09 -15.19
N PRO A 112 -1.44 11.12 -16.04
CA PRO A 112 -2.22 11.10 -17.27
C PRO A 112 -1.66 10.09 -18.28
N GLU A 113 -2.52 9.63 -19.20
CA GLU A 113 -2.17 8.65 -20.25
C GLU A 113 -1.11 9.17 -21.23
N ASP A 114 -0.98 10.49 -21.37
CA ASP A 114 0.02 11.15 -22.21
C ASP A 114 1.41 11.23 -21.55
N GLY A 115 1.54 10.84 -20.28
CA GLY A 115 2.80 10.86 -19.53
C GLY A 115 3.32 12.27 -19.18
N SER A 116 2.51 13.31 -19.36
CA SER A 116 2.91 14.71 -19.09
C SER A 116 3.29 14.96 -17.63
N VAL A 117 2.70 14.20 -16.70
CA VAL A 117 3.06 14.19 -15.27
C VAL A 117 3.30 12.74 -14.84
N ARG A 118 4.39 12.51 -14.11
CA ARG A 118 4.66 11.20 -13.52
C ARG A 118 3.78 11.01 -12.29
N GLY A 119 2.92 9.99 -12.32
CA GLY A 119 2.18 9.55 -11.13
C GLY A 119 3.09 8.94 -10.05
N PHE A 120 2.77 9.20 -8.78
CA PHE A 120 3.51 8.65 -7.64
C PHE A 120 3.54 7.11 -7.61
N CYS A 121 2.47 6.42 -7.99
CA CYS A 121 2.46 4.95 -8.02
C CYS A 121 3.35 4.37 -9.14
N ASN A 122 3.79 5.21 -10.08
CA ASN A 122 4.70 4.88 -11.16
C ASN A 122 6.13 5.42 -10.93
N HIS A 123 6.51 5.66 -9.67
CA HIS A 123 7.83 6.19 -9.34
C HIS A 123 8.96 5.24 -9.80
N PRO A 124 9.93 5.69 -10.62
CA PRO A 124 10.95 4.82 -11.23
C PRO A 124 11.81 4.12 -10.20
N ALA A 125 12.21 4.79 -9.11
CA ALA A 125 13.01 4.17 -8.06
C ALA A 125 12.40 2.87 -7.49
N LEU A 126 11.06 2.76 -7.43
CA LEU A 126 10.41 1.53 -6.99
C LEU A 126 10.51 0.43 -8.05
N LYS A 127 10.15 0.75 -9.30
CA LYS A 127 10.23 -0.20 -10.42
C LYS A 127 11.67 -0.68 -10.65
N ASP A 128 12.63 0.23 -10.65
CA ASP A 128 14.05 -0.03 -10.89
C ASP A 128 14.67 -0.84 -9.74
N PHE A 129 14.23 -0.60 -8.51
CA PHE A 129 14.64 -1.43 -7.38
C PHE A 129 14.10 -2.85 -7.50
N VAL A 130 12.81 -3.02 -7.78
CA VAL A 130 12.21 -4.35 -7.99
C VAL A 130 12.89 -5.09 -9.14
N ALA A 131 13.08 -4.43 -10.29
CA ALA A 131 13.74 -5.01 -11.46
C ALA A 131 15.14 -5.53 -11.17
N ARG A 132 15.92 -4.79 -10.36
CA ARG A 132 17.26 -5.19 -9.92
C ARG A 132 17.23 -6.28 -8.85
N LEU A 133 16.32 -6.19 -7.88
CA LEU A 133 16.19 -7.16 -6.80
C LEU A 133 15.81 -8.55 -7.34
N THR A 134 14.92 -8.61 -8.32
CA THR A 134 14.41 -9.89 -8.87
C THR A 134 15.20 -10.40 -10.08
N GLY A 135 16.04 -9.55 -10.69
CA GLY A 135 16.72 -9.86 -11.94
C GLY A 135 15.80 -9.86 -13.17
N TRP A 136 14.56 -9.38 -13.07
CA TRP A 136 13.62 -9.35 -14.21
C TRP A 136 13.96 -8.29 -15.27
N GLY A 137 14.69 -7.24 -14.90
CA GLY A 137 15.08 -6.17 -15.84
C GLY A 137 13.86 -5.58 -16.56
N ASP A 138 13.92 -5.53 -17.89
CA ASP A 138 12.86 -4.97 -18.75
C ASP A 138 11.54 -5.76 -18.71
N ALA A 139 11.57 -7.02 -18.26
CA ALA A 139 10.35 -7.82 -18.04
C ALA A 139 9.57 -7.38 -16.78
N THR A 140 10.07 -6.40 -16.02
CA THR A 140 9.39 -5.86 -14.83
C THR A 140 8.22 -4.97 -15.25
N LEU A 141 7.00 -5.43 -14.95
CA LEU A 141 5.77 -4.73 -15.27
C LEU A 141 5.10 -4.19 -14.00
N ALA A 142 4.80 -2.89 -14.01
CA ALA A 142 3.93 -2.29 -13.01
C ALA A 142 2.47 -2.70 -13.29
N VAL A 143 1.78 -3.21 -12.27
CA VAL A 143 0.35 -3.54 -12.38
C VAL A 143 -0.42 -2.24 -12.56
N ARG A 144 -1.24 -2.15 -13.62
CA ARG A 144 -2.01 -0.93 -13.93
C ARG A 144 -2.98 -0.54 -12.82
N ARG A 145 -3.63 -1.53 -12.20
CA ARG A 145 -4.53 -1.30 -11.06
C ARG A 145 -3.72 -1.28 -9.77
N THR A 146 -3.61 -0.10 -9.18
CA THR A 146 -3.02 0.10 -7.86
C THR A 146 -4.12 0.42 -6.84
N LEU A 147 -3.88 0.11 -5.57
CA LEU A 147 -4.82 0.36 -4.48
C LEU A 147 -4.31 1.50 -3.62
N LEU A 148 -5.13 2.54 -3.47
CA LEU A 148 -4.93 3.56 -2.46
C LEU A 148 -5.80 3.22 -1.25
N ARG A 149 -5.17 3.07 -0.08
CA ARG A 149 -5.84 2.68 1.15
C ARG A 149 -5.70 3.75 2.21
N ASN A 150 -6.84 4.11 2.80
CA ASN A 150 -6.89 4.91 4.01
C ASN A 150 -7.53 4.09 5.15
N ASN A 151 -6.94 4.19 6.34
CA ASN A 151 -7.49 3.60 7.54
C ASN A 151 -7.84 4.72 8.52
N THR A 152 -9.09 4.75 8.95
CA THR A 152 -9.56 5.63 10.01
C THR A 152 -9.50 4.89 11.34
N PRO A 153 -9.31 5.58 12.47
CA PRO A 153 -9.37 4.94 13.79
C PRO A 153 -10.66 4.11 13.95
N GLY A 154 -10.54 2.89 14.48
CA GLY A 154 -11.69 2.00 14.69
C GLY A 154 -11.99 1.02 13.55
N ASN A 155 -11.33 1.12 12.39
CA ASN A 155 -11.48 0.14 11.31
C ASN A 155 -10.96 -1.25 11.73
N LYS A 156 -11.66 -2.30 11.29
CA LYS A 156 -11.22 -3.68 11.49
C LYS A 156 -10.08 -4.02 10.52
N ALA A 157 -9.13 -4.82 10.97
CA ALA A 157 -8.11 -5.39 10.10
C ALA A 157 -8.76 -6.30 9.05
N ILE A 158 -8.18 -6.31 7.85
CA ILE A 158 -8.50 -7.31 6.84
C ILE A 158 -7.94 -8.67 7.28
N GLY A 159 -8.65 -9.76 6.97
CA GLY A 159 -8.17 -11.11 7.25
C GLY A 159 -6.84 -11.39 6.52
N VAL A 160 -6.02 -12.27 7.09
CA VAL A 160 -4.75 -12.69 6.48
C VAL A 160 -5.02 -13.38 5.13
N HIS A 161 -4.30 -12.96 4.10
CA HIS A 161 -4.39 -13.53 2.75
C HIS A 161 -3.09 -13.30 1.97
N TYR A 162 -2.96 -14.04 0.87
CA TYR A 162 -1.98 -13.75 -0.18
C TYR A 162 -2.65 -12.99 -1.31
N ASP A 163 -2.02 -11.92 -1.78
CA ASP A 163 -2.53 -11.14 -2.92
C ASP A 163 -2.67 -12.01 -4.19
N GLN A 164 -1.81 -13.05 -4.32
CA GLN A 164 -1.88 -14.04 -5.40
C GLN A 164 -3.28 -14.66 -5.56
N SER A 165 -4.02 -14.85 -4.47
CA SER A 165 -5.37 -15.41 -4.52
C SER A 165 -6.36 -14.54 -5.31
N PHE A 166 -6.08 -13.25 -5.48
CA PHE A 166 -6.88 -12.33 -6.28
C PHE A 166 -6.37 -12.19 -7.72
N MET A 167 -5.14 -12.61 -8.01
CA MET A 167 -4.52 -12.60 -9.34
C MET A 167 -4.79 -13.91 -10.07
N ARG A 168 -6.06 -14.12 -10.43
CA ARG A 168 -6.52 -15.35 -11.10
C ARG A 168 -5.70 -15.64 -12.35
N TYR A 169 -5.31 -16.90 -12.51
CA TYR A 169 -4.53 -17.39 -13.66
C TYR A 169 -3.15 -16.74 -13.84
N GLY A 170 -2.70 -15.92 -12.88
CA GLY A 170 -1.34 -15.40 -12.86
C GLY A 170 -0.37 -16.45 -12.32
N GLU A 171 0.82 -16.49 -12.88
CA GLU A 171 1.97 -17.15 -12.25
C GLU A 171 2.26 -16.51 -10.88
N PRO A 172 2.89 -17.22 -9.93
CA PRO A 172 3.25 -16.69 -8.61
C PRO A 172 4.49 -15.78 -8.68
N THR A 173 4.52 -14.88 -9.66
CA THR A 173 5.55 -13.87 -9.87
C THR A 173 5.21 -12.44 -9.41
N PRO A 174 4.03 -12.09 -8.87
CA PRO A 174 3.78 -10.71 -8.45
C PRO A 174 4.46 -10.38 -7.12
N MET A 175 5.05 -9.19 -7.06
CA MET A 175 5.64 -8.63 -5.85
C MET A 175 4.83 -7.38 -5.43
N THR A 176 4.22 -7.43 -4.24
CA THR A 176 3.45 -6.30 -3.71
C THR A 176 4.38 -5.32 -3.00
N ALA A 177 4.35 -4.06 -3.42
CA ALA A 177 5.00 -2.95 -2.71
C ALA A 177 3.96 -2.15 -1.90
N TRP A 178 4.16 -2.08 -0.58
CA TRP A 178 3.37 -1.24 0.31
C TRP A 178 4.14 0.03 0.65
N VAL A 179 3.69 1.16 0.10
CA VAL A 179 4.34 2.46 0.27
C VAL A 179 3.53 3.32 1.24
N PRO A 180 4.08 3.71 2.40
CA PRO A 180 3.42 4.68 3.27
C PRO A 180 3.52 6.10 2.69
N MET A 181 2.42 6.85 2.81
CA MET A 181 2.34 8.29 2.49
C MET A 181 1.96 9.09 3.73
#